data_AF-A0A527XJ15-F1
#
_entry.id   AF-A0A527XJ15-F1
#
_cell.length_a   1.000
_cell.length_b   1.000
_cell.length_c   1.000
_cell.angle_alpha   90.00
_cell.angle_beta   90.00
_cell.angle_gamma   90.00
#
_symmetry.space_group_name_H-M   'P 1'
#
loop_
_entity.id
_entity.type
_entity.pdbx_description
1 polymer ?
#
loop_
_entity_poly.entity_id
_entity_poly.type
_entity_poly.pdbx_seq_one_letter_code
_entity_poly.pdbx_strand_id
1 'polypeptide(L)'
;SHLWVDMAERLGFDVEIIDCEWGTGVPLDLYAEKLRADKALRIKAVFCTQNETATGVTSDVAGCRAALDAANHPALLFVDGVSSI
;
A
#
# COMPACT_ATOMS: atom_id res chain seq x y z
N SER A 1 10.82 0.60 2.12
CA SER A 1 11.63 1.22 1.05
C SER A 1 10.85 2.37 0.39
N HIS A 2 11.46 3.50 -0.01
CA HIS A 2 10.77 4.60 -0.72
C HIS A 2 10.79 4.49 -2.26
N LEU A 3 11.29 3.38 -2.81
CA LEU A 3 11.50 3.24 -4.27
C LEU A 3 10.20 3.31 -5.08
N TRP A 4 9.10 2.74 -4.56
CA TRP A 4 7.79 2.81 -5.22
C TRP A 4 7.21 4.22 -5.23
N VAL A 5 7.43 4.97 -4.14
CA VAL A 5 7.03 6.38 -4.01
C VAL A 5 7.79 7.22 -5.04
N ASP A 6 9.12 7.14 -5.05
CA ASP A 6 9.98 7.89 -5.99
C ASP A 6 9.65 7.54 -7.46
N MET A 7 9.37 6.26 -7.76
CA MET A 7 8.90 5.86 -9.09
C MET A 7 7.56 6.52 -9.45
N ALA A 8 6.57 6.46 -8.56
CA ALA A 8 5.24 6.99 -8.83
C ALA A 8 5.24 8.53 -9.00
N GLU A 9 6.02 9.23 -8.18
CA GLU A 9 6.23 10.68 -8.30
C GLU A 9 6.91 11.05 -9.62
N ARG A 10 7.95 10.31 -10.03
CA ARG A 10 8.64 10.51 -11.33
C ARG A 10 7.74 10.26 -12.53
N LEU A 11 6.73 9.40 -12.38
CA LEU A 11 5.71 9.15 -13.41
C LEU A 11 4.59 10.21 -13.40
N GLY A 12 4.63 11.18 -12.48
CA GLY A 12 3.69 12.30 -12.41
C GLY A 12 2.38 11.97 -11.68
N PHE A 13 2.36 10.92 -10.86
CA PHE A 13 1.20 10.62 -10.02
C PHE A 13 1.18 11.47 -8.76
N ASP A 14 -0.03 11.74 -8.25
CA ASP A 14 -0.23 12.32 -6.92
C ASP A 14 -0.15 11.18 -5.90
N VAL A 15 0.87 11.20 -5.05
CA VAL A 15 1.23 10.09 -4.16
C VAL A 15 0.98 10.49 -2.72
N GLU A 16 0.08 9.78 -2.05
CA GLU A 16 -0.07 9.87 -0.61
C GLU A 16 0.88 8.89 0.08
N ILE A 17 1.86 9.43 0.81
CA ILE A 17 2.87 8.64 1.53
C ILE A 17 2.38 8.39 2.95
N ILE A 18 2.39 7.12 3.36
CA ILE A 18 2.17 6.71 4.75
C ILE A 18 3.51 6.23 5.29
N ASP A 19 4.17 7.07 6.07
CA ASP A 19 5.41 6.72 6.75
C ASP A 19 5.11 5.75 7.90
N CYS A 20 5.82 4.63 7.92
CA CYS A 20 5.78 3.62 8.96
C CYS A 20 7.19 3.32 9.46
N GLU A 21 7.29 2.83 10.69
CA GLU A 21 8.58 2.50 11.28
C GLU A 21 9.28 1.39 10.47
N TRP A 22 10.58 1.55 10.26
CA TRP A 22 11.36 0.59 9.48
C TRP A 22 11.37 -0.78 10.16
N GLY A 23 11.05 -1.84 9.41
CA GLY A 23 10.88 -3.18 9.98
C GLY A 23 9.45 -3.49 10.42
N THR A 24 8.48 -2.65 10.07
CA THR A 24 7.04 -2.98 10.18
C THR A 24 6.46 -3.29 8.80
N GLY A 25 5.43 -4.15 8.76
CA GLY A 25 4.69 -4.43 7.54
C GLY A 25 3.76 -3.28 7.16
N VAL A 26 2.99 -3.45 6.08
CA VAL A 26 2.01 -2.43 5.67
C VAL A 26 1.05 -2.09 6.82
N PRO A 27 0.87 -0.78 7.16
CA PRO A 27 -0.01 -0.36 8.25
C PRO A 27 -1.49 -0.45 7.83
N LEU A 28 -2.07 -1.63 7.96
CA LEU A 28 -3.44 -1.93 7.52
C LEU A 28 -4.50 -1.00 8.11
N ASP A 29 -4.35 -0.61 9.38
CA ASP A 29 -5.32 0.29 10.03
C ASP A 29 -5.35 1.67 9.38
N LEU A 30 -4.18 2.21 9.02
CA LEU A 30 -4.07 3.48 8.32
C LEU A 30 -4.63 3.38 6.90
N TYR A 31 -4.39 2.26 6.22
CA TYR A 31 -4.96 2.00 4.89
C TYR A 31 -6.49 1.98 4.97
N ALA A 32 -7.06 1.26 5.93
CA ALA A 32 -8.49 1.19 6.13
C ALA A 32 -9.10 2.57 6.47
N GLU A 33 -8.42 3.37 7.30
CA GLU A 33 -8.86 4.73 7.62
C GLU A 33 -8.92 5.61 6.36
N LYS A 34 -7.83 5.66 5.59
CA LYS A 34 -7.71 6.50 4.39
C LYS A 34 -8.70 6.10 3.30
N LEU A 35 -8.84 4.79 3.05
CA LEU A 35 -9.80 4.26 2.08
C LEU A 35 -11.25 4.57 2.48
N ARG A 36 -11.57 4.53 3.78
CA ARG A 36 -12.90 4.93 4.26
C ARG A 36 -13.13 6.43 4.17
N ALA A 37 -12.10 7.24 4.37
CA ALA A 37 -12.17 8.69 4.28
C ALA A 37 -12.34 9.19 2.83
N ASP A 38 -11.83 8.45 1.85
CA ASP A 38 -11.92 8.81 0.43
C ASP A 38 -13.30 8.53 -0.19
N LYS A 39 -14.31 9.30 0.25
CA LYS A 39 -15.68 9.20 -0.27
C LYS A 39 -15.82 9.56 -1.75
N ALA A 40 -14.83 10.28 -2.30
CA ALA A 40 -14.78 10.67 -3.69
C ALA A 40 -14.09 9.64 -4.59
N LEU A 41 -13.58 8.53 -4.02
CA LEU A 41 -12.89 7.44 -4.72
C LEU A 41 -11.75 7.97 -5.61
N ARG A 42 -10.99 8.94 -5.10
CA ARG A 42 -9.84 9.55 -5.76
C ARG A 42 -8.62 8.64 -5.76
N ILE A 43 -8.44 7.81 -4.74
CA ILE A 43 -7.37 6.83 -4.66
C ILE A 43 -7.57 5.80 -5.76
N LYS A 44 -6.62 5.68 -6.69
CA LYS A 44 -6.73 4.75 -7.82
C LYS A 44 -5.95 3.46 -7.61
N ALA A 45 -4.94 3.49 -6.74
CA ALA A 45 -4.04 2.39 -6.47
C ALA A 45 -3.59 2.41 -5.01
N VAL A 46 -3.42 1.23 -4.45
CA VAL A 46 -2.78 0.97 -3.17
C VAL A 46 -1.57 0.07 -3.43
N PHE A 47 -0.41 0.42 -2.88
CA PHE A 47 0.84 -0.30 -3.05
C PHE A 47 1.17 -1.11 -1.79
N CYS A 48 1.63 -2.34 -1.96
CA CYS A 48 2.04 -3.21 -0.86
C CYS A 48 3.33 -3.94 -1.23
N THR A 49 4.37 -3.84 -0.41
CA THR A 49 5.56 -4.69 -0.55
C THR A 49 5.33 -5.98 0.22
N GLN A 50 5.16 -7.11 -0.48
CA GLN A 50 4.82 -8.39 0.15
C GLN A 50 5.95 -8.87 1.05
N ASN A 51 7.20 -8.76 0.59
CA ASN A 51 8.36 -9.09 1.38
C ASN A 51 9.40 -7.99 1.24
N GLU A 52 9.68 -7.26 2.32
CA GLU A 52 10.72 -6.24 2.31
C GLU A 52 12.08 -6.92 2.49
N THR A 53 12.80 -7.07 1.38
CA THR A 53 14.09 -7.77 1.29
C THR A 53 15.13 -7.23 2.27
N ALA A 54 15.06 -5.95 2.61
CA ALA A 54 16.01 -5.31 3.52
C ALA A 54 15.78 -5.66 5.00
N THR A 55 14.56 -6.06 5.38
CA THR A 55 14.18 -6.30 6.78
C THR A 55 13.64 -7.71 7.04
N GLY A 56 13.31 -8.48 5.99
CA GLY A 56 12.72 -9.82 6.11
C GLY A 56 11.26 -9.81 6.60
N VAL A 57 10.60 -8.65 6.54
CA VAL A 57 9.23 -8.48 7.01
C VAL A 57 8.25 -8.79 5.88
N THR A 58 7.32 -9.71 6.14
CA THR A 58 6.25 -10.06 5.21
C THR A 58 4.99 -9.26 5.54
N SER A 59 4.47 -8.52 4.57
CA SER A 59 3.22 -7.76 4.72
C SER A 59 1.99 -8.64 4.44
N ASP A 60 0.90 -8.39 5.16
CA ASP A 60 -0.37 -9.10 4.96
C ASP A 60 -1.13 -8.54 3.75
N VAL A 61 -0.86 -9.11 2.57
CA VAL A 61 -1.54 -8.78 1.31
C VAL A 61 -3.04 -9.06 1.39
N ALA A 62 -3.45 -10.11 2.10
CA ALA A 62 -4.86 -10.44 2.29
C ALA A 62 -5.56 -9.37 3.13
N GLY A 63 -4.88 -8.87 4.17
CA GLY A 63 -5.31 -7.72 4.96
C GLY A 63 -5.51 -6.45 4.11
N CYS A 64 -4.60 -6.17 3.17
CA CYS A 64 -4.76 -5.04 2.24
C CYS A 64 -6.02 -5.18 1.37
N ARG A 65 -6.28 -6.39 0.84
CA ARG A 65 -7.51 -6.67 0.06
C ARG A 65 -8.76 -6.53 0.93
N ALA A 66 -8.74 -7.07 2.14
CA ALA A 66 -9.84 -6.95 3.09
C ALA A 66 -10.15 -5.49 3.45
N ALA A 67 -9.13 -4.63 3.59
CA ALA A 67 -9.31 -3.20 3.83
C ALA A 67 -10.01 -2.49 2.66
N LEU A 68 -9.62 -2.81 1.42
CA LEU A 68 -10.28 -2.30 0.21
C LEU A 68 -11.75 -2.76 0.12
N ASP A 69 -12.02 -4.03 0.40
CA ASP A 69 -13.38 -4.59 0.39
C ASP A 69 -14.26 -3.97 1.47
N ALA A 70 -13.75 -3.83 2.69
CA ALA A 70 -14.49 -3.24 3.81
C ALA A 70 -14.79 -1.75 3.59
N ALA A 71 -13.98 -1.06 2.78
CA ALA A 71 -14.24 0.32 2.35
C ALA A 71 -15.12 0.41 1.09
N ASN A 72 -15.47 -0.73 0.47
CA ASN A 72 -16.12 -0.82 -0.85
C ASN A 72 -15.38 0.04 -1.91
N HIS A 73 -14.04 -0.02 -1.88
CA HIS A 73 -13.18 0.87 -2.65
C HIS A 73 -12.69 0.20 -3.94
N PRO A 74 -12.82 0.84 -5.12
CA PRO A 74 -12.44 0.24 -6.40
C PRO A 74 -10.95 0.40 -6.75
N ALA A 75 -10.11 0.79 -5.78
CA ALA A 75 -8.70 1.00 -6.04
C ALA A 75 -8.01 -0.32 -6.40
N LEU A 76 -7.06 -0.24 -7.33
CA LEU A 76 -6.21 -1.37 -7.68
C LEU A 76 -5.28 -1.70 -6.51
N LEU A 77 -4.99 -2.99 -6.32
CA LEU A 77 -3.98 -3.45 -5.37
C LEU A 77 -2.73 -3.87 -6.14
N PHE A 78 -1.64 -3.11 -6.00
CA PHE A 78 -0.34 -3.43 -6.56
C PHE A 78 0.54 -4.05 -5.49
N VAL A 79 1.09 -5.23 -5.77
CA VAL A 79 1.91 -5.98 -4.82
C VAL A 79 3.30 -6.19 -5.41
N ASP A 80 4.33 -5.72 -4.70
CA ASP A 80 5.71 -6.07 -5.00
C ASP A 80 6.03 -7.44 -4.40
N GLY A 81 6.15 -8.43 -5.27
CA GLY A 81 6.48 -9.81 -4.91
C GLY A 81 7.91 -10.24 -5.24
N VAL A 82 8.83 -9.32 -5.57
CA VAL A 82 10.16 -9.63 -6.13
C VAL A 82 10.98 -10.60 -5.27
N SER A 83 10.86 -10.55 -3.94
CA SER A 83 11.56 -11.44 -3.02
C SER A 83 10.65 -12.44 -2.28
N SER A 84 9.48 -12.74 -2.87
CA SER A 84 8.49 -13.63 -2.26
C SER A 84 8.06 -14.82 -3.13
N ILE A 85 8.54 -14.90 -4.38
CA ILE A 85 8.27 -16.01 -5.33
C ILE A 85 9.46 -16.95 -5.48
#